data_AF-D9R6V2-F1
#
_entry.id   AF-D9R6V2-F1
#
_cell.length_a   1.000
_cell.length_b   1.000
_cell.length_c   1.000
_cell.angle_alpha   90.00
_cell.angle_beta   90.00
_cell.angle_gamma   90.00
#
_symmetry.space_group_name_H-M   'P 1'
#
loop_
_entity.id
_entity.type
_entity.pdbx_description
1 polymer ?
#
loop_
_entity_poly.entity_id
_entity_poly.type
_entity_poly.pdbx_seq_one_letter_code
_entity_poly.pdbx_strand_id
1 'polypeptide(L)'
;MSENWKDQKRKENLRIILWIGLITLLLLMLSIAGTIRNGNKYEEPAGDFTEVGKAEPKALAEPLEETSSDEIILTSGDEEFLKRLTELFEQGDLEGAARVLSSYEIPWKDFPCIYDGTTMKGKISSGKGLVFIKASTVFYGNFISGKPEGECAALQVLELEEGKRYDYSYGTWEKGKMNGTGECGYHYYDGVTEGIAKLNSKRGAFQDDLMQGEITYTSTNSEGESAVWQFQVANGIIVKDDRWMKDTDDSGAVIYKLMAKGAEIHAYALGESAIGEDRWKNLLVFPQA
;
A
#
# COMPACT_ATOMS: atom_id res chain seq x y z
N MET A 1 40.54 34.88 -11.10
CA MET A 1 39.19 34.86 -10.48
C MET A 1 38.18 33.96 -11.21
N SER A 2 38.50 33.27 -12.32
CA SER A 2 37.55 32.42 -13.07
C SER A 2 37.63 30.91 -12.78
N GLU A 3 38.70 30.43 -12.14
CA GLU A 3 38.87 28.99 -11.85
C GLU A 3 38.05 28.53 -10.63
N ASN A 4 37.90 29.39 -9.61
CA ASN A 4 37.22 29.01 -8.37
C ASN A 4 35.69 28.84 -8.54
N TRP A 5 35.09 29.55 -9.50
CA TRP A 5 33.65 29.46 -9.80
C TRP A 5 33.27 28.17 -10.54
N LYS A 6 34.13 27.70 -11.44
CA LYS A 6 33.89 26.44 -12.18
C LYS A 6 34.02 25.23 -11.27
N ASP A 7 34.94 25.28 -10.31
CA ASP A 7 35.18 24.18 -9.37
C ASP A 7 34.06 24.04 -8.32
N GLN A 8 33.47 25.17 -7.92
CA GLN A 8 32.30 25.19 -7.03
C GLN A 8 31.05 24.63 -7.72
N LYS A 9 30.78 25.05 -8.96
CA LYS A 9 29.66 24.55 -9.76
C LYS A 9 29.79 23.05 -10.10
N ARG A 10 31.03 22.56 -10.26
CA ARG A 10 31.32 21.14 -10.51
C ARG A 10 31.14 20.30 -9.24
N LYS A 11 31.49 20.81 -8.06
CA LYS A 11 31.23 20.16 -6.76
C LYS A 11 29.73 20.14 -6.41
N GLU A 12 28.99 21.21 -6.73
CA GLU A 12 27.54 21.25 -6.58
C GLU A 12 26.85 20.27 -7.54
N ASN A 13 27.28 20.20 -8.80
CA ASN A 13 26.76 19.20 -9.75
C ASN A 13 27.10 17.75 -9.35
N LEU A 14 28.28 17.49 -8.78
CA LEU A 14 28.61 16.15 -8.26
C LEU A 14 27.74 15.77 -7.05
N ARG A 15 27.42 16.73 -6.17
CA ARG A 15 26.47 16.50 -5.07
C ARG A 15 25.07 16.21 -5.60
N ILE A 16 24.59 16.96 -6.59
CA ILE A 16 23.25 16.78 -7.19
C ILE A 16 23.11 15.41 -7.87
N ILE A 17 24.16 14.90 -8.51
CA ILE A 17 24.15 13.57 -9.17
C ILE A 17 24.08 12.42 -8.15
N LEU A 18 24.73 12.56 -6.98
CA LEU A 18 24.64 11.58 -5.90
C LEU A 18 23.22 11.46 -5.30
N TRP A 19 22.43 12.55 -5.30
CA TRP A 19 21.05 12.54 -4.79
C TRP A 19 20.04 11.95 -5.78
N ILE A 20 20.27 12.10 -7.10
CA ILE A 20 19.39 11.53 -8.13
C ILE A 20 19.61 10.02 -8.29
N GLY A 21 20.85 9.53 -8.15
CA GLY A 21 21.17 8.10 -8.26
C GLY A 21 20.62 7.23 -7.11
N LEU A 22 20.49 7.78 -5.90
CA LEU A 22 20.00 7.04 -4.74
C LEU A 22 18.48 6.77 -4.80
N ILE A 23 17.71 7.73 -5.31
CA ILE A 23 16.25 7.64 -5.46
C ILE A 23 15.85 6.56 -6.49
N THR A 24 16.66 6.37 -7.54
CA THR A 24 16.42 5.31 -8.54
C THR A 24 16.74 3.91 -8.03
N LEU A 25 17.76 3.75 -7.16
CA LEU A 25 18.13 2.45 -6.60
C LEU A 25 17.08 1.93 -5.60
N LEU A 26 16.51 2.83 -4.79
CA LEU A 26 15.52 2.50 -3.75
C LEU A 26 14.17 2.05 -4.33
N LEU A 27 13.74 2.66 -5.44
CA LEU A 27 12.52 2.29 -6.15
C LEU A 27 12.62 0.93 -6.87
N LEU A 28 13.83 0.45 -7.16
CA LEU A 28 14.10 -0.84 -7.80
C LEU A 28 14.16 -1.99 -6.77
N MET A 29 14.64 -1.72 -5.55
CA MET A 29 14.63 -2.68 -4.45
C MET A 29 13.21 -2.98 -3.93
N LEU A 30 12.30 -2.00 -3.94
CA LEU A 30 10.90 -2.20 -3.53
C LEU A 30 10.10 -3.09 -4.50
N SER A 31 10.46 -3.17 -5.79
CA SER A 31 9.83 -4.10 -6.74
C SER A 31 10.29 -5.55 -6.60
N ILE A 32 11.52 -5.78 -6.11
CA ILE A 32 12.08 -7.13 -5.99
C ILE A 32 11.58 -7.83 -4.73
N ALA A 33 11.39 -7.10 -3.63
CA ALA A 33 10.88 -7.66 -2.37
C ALA A 33 9.45 -8.21 -2.47
N GLY A 34 8.61 -7.66 -3.37
CA GLY A 34 7.24 -8.12 -3.60
C GLY A 34 7.12 -9.41 -4.45
N THR A 35 8.19 -9.82 -5.14
CA THR A 35 8.11 -10.92 -6.13
C THR A 35 8.68 -12.24 -5.62
N ILE A 36 9.53 -12.22 -4.57
CA ILE A 36 10.27 -13.43 -4.12
C ILE A 36 9.51 -14.28 -3.09
N ARG A 37 8.38 -13.83 -2.52
CA ARG A 37 7.65 -14.61 -1.50
C ARG A 37 6.48 -15.46 -2.02
N ASN A 38 6.30 -15.58 -3.34
CA ASN A 38 5.25 -16.43 -3.93
C ASN A 38 5.83 -17.63 -4.68
N GLY A 39 6.61 -18.44 -3.96
CA GLY A 39 7.30 -19.59 -4.52
C GLY A 39 7.56 -20.67 -3.49
N ASN A 40 6.50 -21.19 -2.85
CA ASN A 40 6.50 -22.54 -2.28
C ASN A 40 5.11 -23.14 -2.47
N LYS A 41 4.99 -23.96 -3.51
CA LYS A 41 3.86 -24.87 -3.73
C LYS A 41 3.90 -25.94 -2.64
N TYR A 42 2.83 -26.07 -1.87
CA TYR A 42 2.57 -27.27 -1.08
C TYR A 42 1.75 -28.22 -1.95
N GLU A 43 2.30 -29.42 -2.17
CA GLU A 43 1.63 -30.57 -2.76
C GLU A 43 0.78 -31.26 -1.68
N GLU A 44 -0.53 -31.40 -1.91
CA GLU A 44 -1.37 -32.33 -1.14
C GLU A 44 -1.25 -33.75 -1.72
N PRO A 45 -1.11 -34.80 -0.89
CA PRO A 45 -1.04 -36.15 -1.37
C PRO A 45 -2.44 -36.70 -1.70
N ALA A 46 -2.53 -37.35 -2.86
CA ALA A 46 -3.67 -38.12 -3.31
C ALA A 46 -3.95 -39.32 -2.38
N GLY A 47 -5.20 -39.45 -1.93
CA GLY A 47 -5.73 -40.62 -1.24
C GLY A 47 -6.87 -41.23 -2.04
N ASP A 48 -6.66 -42.46 -2.48
CA ASP A 48 -7.50 -43.29 -3.35
C ASP A 48 -8.80 -43.78 -2.68
N PHE A 49 -9.82 -44.02 -3.50
CA PHE A 49 -11.15 -44.50 -3.12
C PHE A 49 -11.19 -46.04 -3.07
N THR A 50 -11.74 -46.65 -2.01
CA THR A 50 -12.47 -47.94 -2.12
C THR A 50 -13.51 -48.13 -0.98
N GLU A 51 -14.77 -47.97 -1.39
CA GLU A 51 -16.01 -48.72 -1.11
C GLU A 51 -16.39 -49.47 0.22
N VAL A 52 -17.65 -49.18 0.60
CA VAL A 52 -18.78 -49.97 1.19
C VAL A 52 -18.77 -50.46 2.66
N GLY A 53 -19.80 -49.98 3.38
CA GLY A 53 -20.45 -50.71 4.49
C GLY A 53 -21.73 -50.02 4.99
N LYS A 54 -22.92 -50.53 4.59
CA LYS A 54 -24.26 -50.09 5.03
C LYS A 54 -24.48 -50.24 6.54
N ALA A 55 -25.13 -49.26 7.18
CA ALA A 55 -26.32 -49.45 8.04
C ALA A 55 -26.82 -48.10 8.59
N GLU A 56 -28.10 -47.77 8.37
CA GLU A 56 -28.85 -46.82 9.21
C GLU A 56 -29.35 -47.55 10.47
N PRO A 57 -29.53 -46.82 11.58
CA PRO A 57 -30.91 -46.58 11.99
C PRO A 57 -31.19 -45.14 12.49
N LYS A 58 -32.47 -44.78 12.33
CA LYS A 58 -33.15 -43.57 12.82
C LYS A 58 -32.86 -43.26 14.30
N ALA A 59 -32.56 -42.00 14.59
CA ALA A 59 -32.94 -41.33 15.84
C ALA A 59 -33.29 -39.86 15.54
N LEU A 60 -34.46 -39.46 16.02
CA LEU A 60 -34.95 -38.07 16.04
C LEU A 60 -33.99 -37.24 16.90
N ALA A 61 -33.37 -36.22 16.33
CA ALA A 61 -32.69 -35.17 17.09
C ALA A 61 -33.12 -33.82 16.53
N GLU A 62 -33.48 -32.94 17.45
CA GLU A 62 -33.98 -31.57 17.26
C GLU A 62 -33.06 -30.75 16.34
N PRO A 63 -33.57 -29.72 15.63
CA PRO A 63 -32.68 -28.77 14.98
C PRO A 63 -31.93 -28.02 16.07
N LEU A 64 -30.69 -28.44 16.31
CA LEU A 64 -29.68 -27.56 16.87
C LEU A 64 -29.56 -26.42 15.87
N GLU A 65 -30.14 -25.27 16.20
CA GLU A 65 -29.65 -24.01 15.66
C GLU A 65 -28.17 -23.95 16.03
N GLU A 66 -27.30 -24.32 15.08
CA GLU A 66 -25.91 -23.90 15.09
C GLU A 66 -25.90 -22.38 14.89
N THR A 67 -26.20 -21.65 15.96
CA THR A 67 -25.59 -20.34 16.15
C THR A 67 -24.11 -20.59 16.47
N SER A 68 -23.33 -20.99 15.45
CA SER A 68 -21.89 -20.84 15.48
C SER A 68 -21.64 -19.36 15.68
N SER A 69 -21.33 -18.96 16.90
CA SER A 69 -20.90 -17.61 17.18
C SER A 69 -19.53 -17.46 16.52
N ASP A 70 -19.51 -17.01 15.27
CA ASP A 70 -18.31 -16.56 14.53
C ASP A 70 -17.70 -15.29 15.17
N GLU A 71 -18.01 -15.04 16.45
CA GLU A 71 -17.63 -13.87 17.23
C GLU A 71 -16.32 -14.17 17.98
N ILE A 72 -15.37 -13.25 17.83
CA ILE A 72 -14.06 -13.31 18.47
C ILE A 72 -14.19 -12.58 19.81
N ILE A 73 -13.90 -13.29 20.90
CA ILE A 73 -13.97 -12.74 22.26
C ILE A 73 -12.89 -11.66 22.42
N LEU A 74 -13.32 -10.45 22.76
CA LEU A 74 -12.44 -9.31 23.00
C LEU A 74 -12.19 -9.15 24.50
N THR A 75 -10.95 -8.82 24.85
CA THR A 75 -10.61 -8.26 26.15
C THR A 75 -10.88 -6.76 26.17
N SER A 76 -10.90 -6.14 27.36
CA SER A 76 -11.02 -4.69 27.49
C SER A 76 -9.87 -3.93 26.81
N GLY A 77 -8.67 -4.54 26.73
CA GLY A 77 -7.55 -3.98 25.98
C GLY A 77 -7.78 -4.02 24.47
N ASP A 78 -8.39 -5.09 23.96
CA ASP A 78 -8.72 -5.21 22.53
C ASP A 78 -9.78 -4.18 22.13
N GLU A 79 -10.80 -3.99 22.97
CA GLU A 79 -11.85 -2.99 22.75
C GLU A 79 -11.29 -1.57 22.72
N GLU A 80 -10.41 -1.22 23.66
CA GLU A 80 -9.74 0.09 23.70
C GLU A 80 -8.87 0.30 22.45
N PHE A 81 -8.09 -0.70 22.05
CA PHE A 81 -7.29 -0.69 20.83
C PHE A 81 -8.16 -0.47 19.57
N LEU A 82 -9.21 -1.28 19.38
CA LEU A 82 -10.08 -1.21 18.21
C LEU A 82 -10.85 0.11 18.13
N LYS A 83 -11.34 0.60 19.27
CA LYS A 83 -12.00 1.91 19.35
C LYS A 83 -11.03 3.03 19.00
N ARG A 84 -9.82 3.03 19.58
CA ARG A 84 -8.81 4.04 19.29
C ARG A 84 -8.41 4.03 17.82
N LEU A 85 -8.20 2.86 17.24
CA LEU A 85 -7.88 2.71 15.83
C LEU A 85 -9.01 3.24 14.94
N THR A 86 -10.27 2.93 15.28
CA THR A 86 -11.46 3.45 14.57
C THR A 86 -11.50 4.98 14.59
N GLU A 87 -11.33 5.60 15.75
CA GLU A 87 -11.33 7.06 15.90
C GLU A 87 -10.25 7.73 15.04
N LEU A 88 -9.06 7.13 14.96
CA LEU A 88 -7.94 7.65 14.16
C LEU A 88 -8.25 7.60 12.66
N PHE A 89 -8.86 6.52 12.18
CA PHE A 89 -9.32 6.44 10.80
C PHE A 89 -10.44 7.45 10.50
N GLU A 90 -11.38 7.66 11.41
CA GLU A 90 -12.44 8.67 11.24
C GLU A 90 -11.90 10.09 11.17
N GLN A 91 -10.79 10.36 11.86
CA GLN A 91 -10.09 11.65 11.83
C GLN A 91 -9.16 11.81 10.61
N GLY A 92 -8.91 10.73 9.86
CA GLY A 92 -7.91 10.71 8.80
C GLY A 92 -6.46 10.73 9.31
N ASP A 93 -6.22 10.44 10.60
CA ASP A 93 -4.89 10.38 11.20
C ASP A 93 -4.23 9.02 10.94
N LEU A 94 -3.69 8.87 9.73
CA LEU A 94 -3.03 7.63 9.30
C LEU A 94 -1.74 7.34 10.07
N GLU A 95 -0.99 8.37 10.49
CA GLU A 95 0.22 8.14 11.30
C GLU A 95 -0.15 7.67 12.70
N GLY A 96 -1.13 8.30 13.35
CA GLY A 96 -1.63 7.83 14.63
C GLY A 96 -2.16 6.41 14.54
N ALA A 97 -2.93 6.08 13.49
CA ALA A 97 -3.42 4.73 13.24
C ALA A 97 -2.27 3.71 13.08
N ALA A 98 -1.22 4.08 12.33
CA ALA A 98 -0.03 3.25 12.17
C ALA A 98 0.70 3.01 13.48
N ARG A 99 0.86 4.04 14.32
CA ARG A 99 1.51 3.90 15.63
C ARG A 99 0.72 2.97 16.54
N VAL A 100 -0.59 3.14 16.63
CA VAL A 100 -1.48 2.26 17.42
C VAL A 100 -1.40 0.83 16.92
N LEU A 101 -1.56 0.60 15.60
CA LEU A 101 -1.47 -0.73 15.00
C LEU A 101 -0.11 -1.41 15.23
N SER A 102 0.99 -0.65 15.15
CA SER A 102 2.35 -1.19 15.35
C SER A 102 2.66 -1.52 16.82
N SER A 103 1.98 -0.88 17.76
CA SER A 103 2.24 -1.03 19.20
C SER A 103 1.43 -2.14 19.87
N TYR A 104 0.40 -2.65 19.20
CA TYR A 104 -0.54 -3.61 19.76
C TYR A 104 -0.28 -5.03 19.22
N GLU A 105 -0.10 -5.99 20.13
CA GLU A 105 0.01 -7.40 19.75
C GLU A 105 -1.39 -8.00 19.56
N ILE A 106 -1.80 -8.17 18.30
CA ILE A 106 -3.11 -8.71 17.97
C ILE A 106 -3.23 -10.20 18.41
N PRO A 107 -4.19 -10.53 19.30
CA PRO A 107 -4.34 -11.89 19.82
C PRO A 107 -5.04 -12.83 18.83
N TRP A 108 -5.95 -12.34 18.00
CA TRP A 108 -6.65 -13.15 17.00
C TRP A 108 -5.74 -13.56 15.84
N LYS A 109 -5.96 -14.77 15.31
CA LYS A 109 -5.13 -15.37 14.24
C LYS A 109 -5.87 -15.60 12.94
N ASP A 110 -7.20 -15.67 13.00
CA ASP A 110 -8.04 -15.91 11.84
C ASP A 110 -8.30 -14.60 11.10
N PHE A 111 -7.92 -14.59 9.83
CA PHE A 111 -8.13 -13.48 8.92
C PHE A 111 -8.79 -13.99 7.62
N PRO A 112 -9.63 -13.18 6.96
CA PRO A 112 -10.01 -11.84 7.37
C PRO A 112 -11.02 -11.82 8.52
N CYS A 113 -11.01 -10.76 9.32
CA CYS A 113 -11.98 -10.53 10.39
C CYS A 113 -12.41 -9.06 10.42
N ILE A 114 -13.62 -8.80 10.93
CA ILE A 114 -14.24 -7.47 10.96
C ILE A 114 -14.62 -7.06 12.38
N TYR A 115 -14.31 -5.82 12.74
CA TYR A 115 -14.86 -5.13 13.89
C TYR A 115 -15.88 -4.10 13.41
N ASP A 116 -17.15 -4.29 13.77
CA ASP A 116 -18.27 -3.43 13.34
C ASP A 116 -18.51 -2.20 14.25
N GLY A 117 -17.58 -1.94 15.18
CA GLY A 117 -17.70 -0.91 16.21
C GLY A 117 -18.26 -1.43 17.54
N THR A 118 -18.75 -2.67 17.58
CA THR A 118 -19.21 -3.31 18.82
C THR A 118 -18.58 -4.68 19.00
N THR A 119 -18.63 -5.52 17.96
CA THR A 119 -18.25 -6.93 18.02
C THR A 119 -17.20 -7.25 16.96
N MET A 120 -16.32 -8.20 17.26
CA MET A 120 -15.33 -8.71 16.34
C MET A 120 -15.80 -10.06 15.77
N LYS A 121 -15.76 -10.24 14.45
CA LYS A 121 -16.31 -11.41 13.76
C LYS A 121 -15.31 -11.99 12.76
N GLY A 122 -15.26 -13.32 12.65
CA GLY A 122 -14.41 -14.04 11.69
C GLY A 122 -14.89 -14.00 10.24
N LYS A 123 -16.05 -13.38 9.96
CA LYS A 123 -16.59 -13.22 8.60
C LYS A 123 -16.94 -11.76 8.34
N ILE A 124 -16.46 -11.24 7.21
CA ILE A 124 -16.74 -9.86 6.79
C ILE A 124 -18.23 -9.76 6.43
N SER A 125 -18.97 -9.04 7.28
CA SER A 125 -20.38 -8.71 7.04
C SER A 125 -20.49 -7.38 6.28
N SER A 126 -21.68 -7.07 5.77
CA SER A 126 -21.91 -5.76 5.17
C SER A 126 -22.14 -4.72 6.27
N GLY A 127 -21.58 -3.52 6.09
CA GLY A 127 -21.63 -2.46 7.09
C GLY A 127 -20.34 -1.67 7.17
N LYS A 128 -20.28 -0.69 8.07
CA LYS A 128 -19.08 0.10 8.36
C LYS A 128 -18.23 -0.63 9.40
N GLY A 129 -16.91 -0.67 9.24
CA GLY A 129 -16.05 -1.27 10.25
C GLY A 129 -14.57 -1.28 9.88
N LEU A 130 -13.78 -1.85 10.79
CA LEU A 130 -12.38 -2.21 10.55
C LEU A 130 -12.31 -3.65 10.06
N VAL A 131 -11.65 -3.89 8.93
CA VAL A 131 -11.39 -5.25 8.42
C VAL A 131 -9.90 -5.50 8.44
N PHE A 132 -9.48 -6.50 9.21
CA PHE A 132 -8.11 -6.98 9.21
C PHE A 132 -7.97 -8.10 8.19
N ILE A 133 -7.02 -7.95 7.27
CA ILE A 133 -6.65 -9.00 6.30
C ILE A 133 -5.45 -9.81 6.80
N LYS A 134 -4.65 -9.20 7.68
CA LYS A 134 -3.58 -9.77 8.48
C LYS A 134 -3.31 -8.82 9.63
N ALA A 135 -2.54 -9.23 10.63
CA ALA A 135 -2.26 -8.40 11.80
C ALA A 135 -1.69 -7.00 11.46
N SER A 136 -0.92 -6.87 10.39
CA SER A 136 -0.31 -5.60 9.99
C SER A 136 -1.09 -4.81 8.94
N THR A 137 -2.27 -5.26 8.49
CA THR A 137 -3.04 -4.59 7.43
C THR A 137 -4.52 -4.53 7.74
N VAL A 138 -5.03 -3.30 7.78
CA VAL A 138 -6.40 -2.99 8.13
C VAL A 138 -7.02 -2.08 7.07
N PHE A 139 -8.28 -2.35 6.76
CA PHE A 139 -9.16 -1.54 5.93
C PHE A 139 -10.24 -0.94 6.82
N TYR A 140 -10.67 0.27 6.50
CA TYR A 140 -11.71 0.98 7.21
C TYR A 140 -12.65 1.66 6.23
N GLY A 141 -13.96 1.47 6.41
CA GLY A 141 -14.97 2.06 5.54
C GLY A 141 -16.23 1.22 5.52
N ASN A 142 -17.02 1.37 4.46
CA ASN A 142 -18.20 0.54 4.24
C ASN A 142 -17.82 -0.71 3.44
N PHE A 143 -18.48 -1.82 3.78
CA PHE A 143 -18.34 -3.09 3.09
C PHE A 143 -19.69 -3.56 2.56
N ILE A 144 -19.74 -4.01 1.31
CA ILE A 144 -20.89 -4.68 0.72
C ILE A 144 -20.44 -6.06 0.26
N SER A 145 -21.18 -7.10 0.67
CA SER A 145 -20.85 -8.49 0.35
C SER A 145 -19.40 -8.86 0.71
N GLY A 146 -18.89 -8.33 1.81
CA GLY A 146 -17.54 -8.60 2.31
C GLY A 146 -16.41 -7.83 1.62
N LYS A 147 -16.72 -6.84 0.78
CA LYS A 147 -15.72 -6.06 0.02
C LYS A 147 -15.84 -4.56 0.27
N PRO A 148 -14.73 -3.79 0.32
CA PRO A 148 -14.74 -2.34 0.40
C PRO A 148 -15.60 -1.70 -0.69
N GLU A 149 -16.43 -0.74 -0.32
CA GLU A 149 -17.38 -0.06 -1.20
C GLU A 149 -17.58 1.41 -0.76
N GLY A 150 -17.54 2.34 -1.71
CA GLY A 150 -17.58 3.77 -1.44
C GLY A 150 -16.27 4.28 -0.84
N GLU A 151 -16.34 5.31 0.00
CA GLU A 151 -15.15 5.90 0.64
C GLU A 151 -14.56 4.96 1.69
N CYS A 152 -13.35 4.44 1.43
CA CYS A 152 -12.61 3.59 2.36
C CYS A 152 -11.13 3.99 2.42
N ALA A 153 -10.49 3.67 3.53
CA ALA A 153 -9.06 3.78 3.75
C ALA A 153 -8.46 2.39 4.04
N ALA A 154 -7.20 2.21 3.70
CA ALA A 154 -6.41 1.04 3.97
C ALA A 154 -5.05 1.48 4.52
N LEU A 155 -4.52 0.73 5.46
CA LEU A 155 -3.23 0.98 6.09
C LEU A 155 -2.49 -0.34 6.33
N GLN A 156 -1.20 -0.34 6.02
CA GLN A 156 -0.30 -1.44 6.36
C GLN A 156 0.94 -0.92 7.08
N VAL A 157 1.25 -1.49 8.25
CA VAL A 157 2.49 -1.17 8.99
C VAL A 157 3.62 -2.13 8.61
N LEU A 158 4.83 -1.58 8.52
CA LEU A 158 6.06 -2.26 8.12
C LEU A 158 7.20 -1.79 9.02
N GLU A 159 8.05 -2.72 9.43
CA GLU A 159 9.34 -2.44 10.06
C GLU A 159 10.42 -2.87 9.06
N LEU A 160 11.17 -1.88 8.56
CA LEU A 160 12.22 -2.04 7.56
C LEU A 160 13.57 -1.66 8.16
N GLU A 161 14.67 -1.99 7.49
CA GLU A 161 16.02 -1.61 7.92
C GLU A 161 16.15 -0.08 8.06
N GLU A 162 15.48 0.65 7.17
CA GLU A 162 15.52 2.11 7.10
C GLU A 162 14.55 2.79 8.08
N GLY A 163 13.76 2.01 8.83
CA GLY A 163 12.85 2.52 9.84
C GLY A 163 11.42 1.98 9.74
N LYS A 164 10.54 2.58 10.54
CA LYS A 164 9.12 2.21 10.59
C LYS A 164 8.33 2.99 9.57
N ARG A 165 7.59 2.27 8.74
CA ARG A 165 6.83 2.79 7.62
C ARG A 165 5.39 2.31 7.70
N TYR A 166 4.46 3.14 7.24
CA TYR A 166 3.16 2.65 6.82
C TYR A 166 2.92 2.93 5.34
N ASP A 167 2.31 1.95 4.68
CA ASP A 167 1.68 2.13 3.38
C ASP A 167 0.21 2.47 3.60
N TYR A 168 -0.36 3.29 2.72
CA TYR A 168 -1.75 3.68 2.83
C TYR A 168 -2.40 3.80 1.46
N SER A 169 -3.73 3.71 1.46
CA SER A 169 -4.57 4.01 0.30
C SER A 169 -5.92 4.51 0.79
N TYR A 170 -6.44 5.61 0.28
CA TYR A 170 -7.77 6.10 0.61
C TYR A 170 -8.46 6.72 -0.60
N GLY A 171 -9.78 6.65 -0.63
CA GLY A 171 -10.62 7.20 -1.70
C GLY A 171 -11.81 6.30 -2.00
N THR A 172 -12.30 6.36 -3.23
CA THR A 172 -13.47 5.60 -3.66
C THR A 172 -13.10 4.15 -4.05
N TRP A 173 -13.85 3.20 -3.50
CA TRP A 173 -13.75 1.76 -3.77
C TRP A 173 -15.03 1.23 -4.38
N GLU A 174 -14.90 0.27 -5.29
CA GLU A 174 -16.02 -0.49 -5.83
C GLU A 174 -15.61 -1.97 -5.89
N LYS A 175 -16.43 -2.85 -5.31
CA LYS A 175 -16.20 -4.31 -5.31
C LYS A 175 -14.80 -4.68 -4.82
N GLY A 176 -14.30 -3.96 -3.83
CA GLY A 176 -13.00 -4.20 -3.19
C GLY A 176 -11.78 -3.76 -3.99
N LYS A 177 -11.94 -2.89 -4.97
CA LYS A 177 -10.81 -2.24 -5.66
C LYS A 177 -10.98 -0.73 -5.63
N MET A 178 -9.87 0.01 -5.66
CA MET A 178 -9.95 1.46 -5.87
C MET A 178 -10.50 1.75 -7.28
N ASN A 179 -11.60 2.50 -7.32
CA ASN A 179 -12.36 2.84 -8.51
C ASN A 179 -12.97 4.24 -8.31
N GLY A 180 -12.29 5.27 -8.82
CA GLY A 180 -12.64 6.67 -8.59
C GLY A 180 -11.46 7.48 -8.07
N THR A 181 -11.73 8.64 -7.48
CA THR A 181 -10.67 9.51 -6.94
C THR A 181 -10.07 8.92 -5.67
N GLY A 182 -8.76 9.02 -5.54
CA GLY A 182 -8.08 8.61 -4.32
C GLY A 182 -6.60 8.98 -4.28
N GLU A 183 -5.95 8.49 -3.25
CA GLU A 183 -4.53 8.64 -3.02
C GLU A 183 -3.95 7.37 -2.41
N CYS A 184 -2.76 6.98 -2.85
CA CYS A 184 -1.97 5.92 -2.22
C CYS A 184 -0.52 6.35 -2.05
N GLY A 185 0.17 5.77 -1.09
CA GLY A 185 1.53 6.19 -0.79
C GLY A 185 2.11 5.49 0.43
N TYR A 186 3.21 6.04 0.90
CA TYR A 186 3.85 5.57 2.12
C TYR A 186 4.46 6.70 2.93
N HIS A 187 4.63 6.48 4.21
CA HIS A 187 5.28 7.41 5.12
C HIS A 187 6.15 6.66 6.14
N TYR A 188 7.43 7.02 6.21
CA TYR A 188 8.33 6.66 7.30
C TYR A 188 8.10 7.61 8.47
N TYR A 189 7.55 7.07 9.57
CA TYR A 189 7.21 7.86 10.75
C TYR A 189 8.29 7.81 11.83
N ASP A 190 9.16 6.80 11.83
CA ASP A 190 10.35 6.71 12.69
C ASP A 190 11.56 6.15 11.91
N GLY A 191 12.77 6.69 12.10
CA GLY A 191 14.05 6.06 11.68
C GLY A 191 14.62 6.38 10.30
N VAL A 192 13.93 7.16 9.46
CA VAL A 192 14.35 7.40 8.06
C VAL A 192 15.77 7.98 7.95
N THR A 193 16.60 7.35 7.12
CA THR A 193 17.97 7.78 6.84
C THR A 193 18.04 8.85 5.75
N GLU A 194 19.15 9.58 5.69
CA GLU A 194 19.40 10.60 4.66
C GLU A 194 19.40 9.98 3.26
N GLY A 195 18.77 10.64 2.28
CA GLY A 195 18.67 10.16 0.90
C GLY A 195 17.44 9.30 0.59
N ILE A 196 16.62 8.98 1.58
CA ILE A 196 15.33 8.29 1.39
C ILE A 196 14.19 9.29 1.48
N ALA A 197 13.21 9.15 0.59
CA ALA A 197 11.97 9.90 0.70
C ALA A 197 11.22 9.46 1.95
N LYS A 198 10.98 10.39 2.87
CA LYS A 198 10.20 10.17 4.08
C LYS A 198 8.74 9.87 3.75
N LEU A 199 8.17 10.62 2.81
CA LEU A 199 6.77 10.48 2.39
C LEU A 199 6.68 10.48 0.87
N ASN A 200 5.94 9.54 0.33
CA ASN A 200 5.51 9.54 -1.07
C ASN A 200 4.00 9.44 -1.17
N SER A 201 3.43 10.17 -2.11
CA SER A 201 1.99 10.25 -2.35
C SER A 201 1.69 10.27 -3.85
N LYS A 202 0.75 9.42 -4.27
CA LYS A 202 0.23 9.31 -5.64
C LYS A 202 -1.27 9.59 -5.59
N ARG A 203 -1.68 10.75 -6.11
CA ARG A 203 -3.08 11.19 -6.12
C ARG A 203 -3.63 11.22 -7.54
N GLY A 204 -4.83 10.71 -7.74
CA GLY A 204 -5.48 10.72 -9.06
C GLY A 204 -6.75 9.89 -9.09
N ALA A 205 -7.22 9.57 -10.30
CA ALA A 205 -8.28 8.60 -10.48
C ALA A 205 -7.70 7.18 -10.59
N PHE A 206 -8.44 6.21 -10.07
CA PHE A 206 -8.17 4.79 -10.16
C PHE A 206 -9.28 4.09 -10.94
N GLN A 207 -8.91 3.05 -11.67
CA GLN A 207 -9.79 2.10 -12.32
C GLN A 207 -9.20 0.71 -12.11
N ASP A 208 -9.93 -0.15 -11.39
CA ASP A 208 -9.49 -1.50 -11.04
C ASP A 208 -8.08 -1.50 -10.41
N ASP A 209 -7.86 -0.65 -9.40
CA ASP A 209 -6.57 -0.44 -8.71
C ASP A 209 -5.46 0.20 -9.55
N LEU A 210 -5.66 0.47 -10.84
CA LEU A 210 -4.69 1.14 -11.71
C LEU A 210 -5.01 2.63 -11.84
N MET A 211 -4.02 3.50 -11.75
CA MET A 211 -4.23 4.93 -11.95
C MET A 211 -4.54 5.26 -13.42
N GLN A 212 -5.38 6.26 -13.64
CA GLN A 212 -5.85 6.72 -14.95
C GLN A 212 -5.89 8.26 -15.01
N GLY A 213 -5.60 8.80 -16.19
CA GLY A 213 -5.68 10.22 -16.48
C GLY A 213 -4.54 11.03 -15.86
N GLU A 214 -4.80 12.29 -15.53
CA GLU A 214 -3.82 13.15 -14.87
C GLU A 214 -3.66 12.75 -13.41
N ILE A 215 -2.40 12.58 -12.98
CA ILE A 215 -2.08 12.29 -11.60
C ILE A 215 -1.10 13.33 -11.04
N THR A 216 -1.08 13.44 -9.71
CA THR A 216 -0.08 14.21 -8.98
C THR A 216 0.76 13.25 -8.15
N TYR A 217 2.07 13.28 -8.36
CA TYR A 217 3.05 12.54 -7.56
C TYR A 217 3.84 13.51 -6.71
N THR A 218 3.93 13.24 -5.40
CA THR A 218 4.67 14.08 -4.45
C THR A 218 5.65 13.20 -3.68
N SER A 219 6.91 13.63 -3.61
CA SER A 219 7.96 13.02 -2.79
C SER A 219 8.47 14.06 -1.81
N THR A 220 8.55 13.71 -0.53
CA THR A 220 9.02 14.58 0.56
C THR A 220 10.20 13.92 1.26
N ASN A 221 11.29 14.66 1.45
CA ASN A 221 12.48 14.17 2.14
C ASN A 221 12.32 14.22 3.68
N SER A 222 13.34 13.78 4.41
CA SER A 222 13.37 13.80 5.88
C SER A 222 13.31 15.21 6.50
N GLU A 223 13.75 16.23 5.75
CA GLU A 223 13.73 17.64 6.14
C GLU A 223 12.37 18.31 5.90
N GLY A 224 11.44 17.62 5.23
CA GLY A 224 10.11 18.12 4.91
C GLY A 224 10.03 18.89 3.59
N GLU A 225 11.08 18.88 2.78
CA GLU A 225 11.08 19.47 1.44
C GLU A 225 10.38 18.53 0.45
N SER A 226 9.43 19.08 -0.31
CA SER A 226 8.63 18.31 -1.27
C SER A 226 8.94 18.70 -2.71
N ALA A 227 9.00 17.69 -3.58
CA ALA A 227 8.97 17.84 -5.03
C ALA A 227 7.66 17.24 -5.59
N VAL A 228 7.05 17.94 -6.54
CA VAL A 228 5.72 17.60 -7.09
C VAL A 228 5.80 17.46 -8.61
N TRP A 229 5.24 16.38 -9.14
CA TRP A 229 5.13 16.11 -10.58
C TRP A 229 3.68 15.87 -10.98
N GLN A 230 3.31 16.34 -12.17
CA GLN A 230 1.98 16.13 -12.76
C GLN A 230 2.13 15.61 -14.19
N PHE A 231 1.56 14.43 -14.46
CA PHE A 231 1.65 13.77 -15.76
C PHE A 231 0.48 12.80 -15.97
N GLN A 232 0.34 12.34 -17.20
CA GLN A 232 -0.73 11.44 -17.64
C GLN A 232 -0.34 9.97 -17.44
N VAL A 233 -1.31 9.16 -17.04
CA VAL A 233 -1.19 7.71 -16.89
C VAL A 233 -2.37 7.03 -17.58
N ALA A 234 -2.13 5.88 -18.21
CA ALA A 234 -3.16 4.99 -18.73
C ALA A 234 -2.86 3.55 -18.29
N ASN A 235 -3.80 2.89 -17.63
CA ASN A 235 -3.65 1.53 -17.09
C ASN A 235 -2.39 1.38 -16.23
N GLY A 236 -2.12 2.37 -15.39
CA GLY A 236 -0.95 2.38 -14.52
C GLY A 236 0.40 2.63 -15.21
N ILE A 237 0.40 2.93 -16.52
CA ILE A 237 1.61 3.21 -17.32
C ILE A 237 1.67 4.70 -17.67
N ILE A 238 2.86 5.31 -17.64
CA ILE A 238 3.04 6.72 -17.98
C ILE A 238 2.74 6.96 -19.47
N VAL A 239 1.89 7.93 -19.75
CA VAL A 239 1.70 8.48 -21.09
C VAL A 239 2.64 9.67 -21.25
N LYS A 240 3.68 9.49 -22.06
CA LYS A 240 4.67 10.54 -22.33
C LYS A 240 4.06 11.65 -23.19
N ASP A 241 4.37 12.88 -22.83
CA ASP A 241 4.15 14.09 -23.62
C ASP A 241 5.49 14.83 -23.83
N ASP A 242 5.44 15.99 -24.48
CA ASP A 242 6.62 16.78 -24.85
C ASP A 242 7.43 17.31 -23.65
N ARG A 243 6.93 17.18 -22.41
CA ARG A 243 7.65 17.58 -21.20
C ARG A 243 8.66 16.52 -20.74
N TRP A 244 8.53 15.29 -21.21
CA TRP A 244 9.46 14.21 -20.88
C TRP A 244 10.73 14.31 -21.73
N MET A 245 11.85 14.52 -21.06
CA MET A 245 13.16 14.61 -21.70
C MET A 245 13.83 13.25 -21.72
N LYS A 246 14.22 12.78 -22.91
CA LYS A 246 15.09 11.61 -23.05
C LYS A 246 16.54 12.06 -22.86
N ASP A 247 17.27 11.35 -22.02
CA ASP A 247 18.67 11.60 -21.71
C ASP A 247 19.41 10.25 -21.57
N THR A 248 20.72 10.31 -21.34
CA THR A 248 21.55 9.15 -21.11
C THR A 248 22.28 9.32 -19.78
N ASP A 249 22.28 8.30 -18.94
CA ASP A 249 23.04 8.32 -17.69
C ASP A 249 24.55 8.10 -17.91
N ASP A 250 25.33 8.16 -16.83
CA ASP A 250 26.80 7.99 -16.88
C ASP A 250 27.23 6.61 -17.38
N SER A 251 26.33 5.61 -17.37
CA SER A 251 26.59 4.26 -17.89
C SER A 251 26.26 4.10 -19.38
N GLY A 252 25.68 5.13 -20.00
CA GLY A 252 25.20 5.05 -21.38
C GLY A 252 23.76 4.55 -21.50
N ALA A 253 23.04 4.33 -20.39
CA ALA A 253 21.67 3.83 -20.41
C ALA A 253 20.66 4.97 -20.60
N VAL A 254 19.59 4.68 -21.35
CA VAL A 254 18.52 5.65 -21.60
C VAL A 254 17.71 5.89 -20.32
N ILE A 255 17.55 7.17 -19.99
CA ILE A 255 16.68 7.64 -18.92
C ILE A 255 15.70 8.69 -19.44
N TYR A 256 14.52 8.73 -18.83
CA TYR A 256 13.48 9.72 -19.09
C TYR A 256 13.32 10.60 -17.85
N LYS A 257 13.33 11.92 -18.04
CA LYS A 257 13.25 12.91 -16.97
C LYS A 257 12.03 13.80 -17.14
N LEU A 258 11.30 14.03 -16.06
CA LEU A 258 10.25 15.04 -15.97
C LEU A 258 10.59 16.02 -14.83
N MET A 259 10.63 17.32 -15.12
CA MET A 259 10.93 18.33 -14.11
C MET A 259 9.77 18.49 -13.13
N ALA A 260 10.10 18.68 -11.85
CA ALA A 260 9.13 19.00 -10.82
C ALA A 260 8.55 20.40 -11.05
N LYS A 261 7.29 20.57 -10.68
CA LYS A 261 6.56 21.83 -10.81
C LYS A 261 7.22 22.91 -9.95
N GLY A 262 7.65 23.99 -10.58
CA GLY A 262 8.25 25.13 -9.89
C GLY A 262 9.69 24.91 -9.41
N ALA A 263 10.36 23.82 -9.82
CA ALA A 263 11.75 23.56 -9.49
C ALA A 263 12.60 23.34 -10.75
N GLU A 264 13.75 24.00 -10.81
CA GLU A 264 14.68 23.89 -11.95
C GLU A 264 15.65 22.71 -11.84
N ILE A 265 15.80 22.13 -10.65
CA ILE A 265 16.83 21.13 -10.35
C ILE A 265 16.29 19.76 -9.94
N HIS A 266 14.99 19.64 -9.67
CA HIS A 266 14.37 18.39 -9.24
C HIS A 266 13.68 17.73 -10.42
N ALA A 267 14.15 16.54 -10.80
CA ALA A 267 13.56 15.75 -11.87
C ALA A 267 13.13 14.38 -11.35
N TYR A 268 11.99 13.89 -11.84
CA TYR A 268 11.62 12.50 -11.72
C TYR A 268 12.27 11.75 -12.87
N ALA A 269 13.16 10.81 -12.56
CA ALA A 269 13.96 10.08 -13.52
C ALA A 269 13.59 8.59 -13.53
N LEU A 270 13.41 8.03 -14.72
CA LEU A 270 13.08 6.62 -14.93
C LEU A 270 13.94 6.02 -16.04
N GLY A 271 14.38 4.77 -15.85
CA GLY A 271 15.01 4.01 -16.93
C GLY A 271 14.03 3.69 -18.07
N GLU A 272 14.58 3.25 -19.20
CA GLU A 272 13.80 2.97 -20.41
C GLU A 272 12.72 1.89 -20.23
N SER A 273 12.97 0.84 -19.44
CA SER A 273 11.93 -0.15 -19.12
C SER A 273 10.89 0.42 -18.16
N ALA A 274 11.35 1.10 -17.11
CA ALA A 274 10.53 1.54 -15.99
C ALA A 274 9.43 2.54 -16.36
N ILE A 275 9.61 3.31 -17.45
CA ILE A 275 8.57 4.24 -17.93
C ILE A 275 7.40 3.52 -18.62
N GLY A 276 7.61 2.29 -19.10
CA GLY A 276 6.59 1.46 -19.75
C GLY A 276 5.90 0.45 -18.82
N GLU A 277 6.28 0.40 -17.54
CA GLU A 277 5.75 -0.52 -16.55
C GLU A 277 4.49 0.02 -15.85
N ASP A 278 3.61 -0.88 -15.40
CA ASP A 278 2.35 -0.60 -14.70
C ASP A 278 2.55 -0.23 -13.22
N ARG A 279 3.40 0.76 -12.96
CA ARG A 279 3.86 1.14 -11.60
C ARG A 279 2.91 2.08 -10.87
N TRP A 280 1.98 2.70 -11.61
CA TRP A 280 0.99 3.64 -11.07
C TRP A 280 -0.28 2.89 -10.70
N LYS A 281 -0.23 2.23 -9.55
CA LYS A 281 -1.30 1.41 -9.01
C LYS A 281 -1.43 1.57 -7.50
N ASN A 282 -2.58 1.15 -6.99
CA ASN A 282 -2.87 1.03 -5.58
C ASN A 282 -1.78 0.18 -4.88
N LEU A 283 -1.34 0.61 -3.70
CA LEU A 283 -0.33 -0.10 -2.92
C LEU A 283 -0.94 -1.21 -2.07
N LEU A 284 -2.20 -1.06 -1.65
CA LEU A 284 -2.90 -1.98 -0.76
C LEU A 284 -4.12 -2.57 -1.45
N VAL A 285 -3.97 -3.78 -1.98
CA VAL A 285 -5.06 -4.48 -2.68
C VAL A 285 -5.85 -5.33 -1.69
N PHE A 286 -7.18 -5.24 -1.76
CA PHE A 286 -8.06 -6.13 -1.00
C PHE A 286 -8.12 -7.51 -1.69
N PRO A 287 -7.96 -8.63 -0.94
CA PRO A 287 -7.99 -9.96 -1.54
C PRO A 287 -9.30 -10.23 -2.27
N GLN A 288 -9.18 -10.76 -3.49
CA GLN A 288 -10.33 -11.23 -4.25
C GLN A 288 -10.51 -12.73 -3.97
N ALA A 289 -11.69 -13.11 -3.48
CA ALA A 289 -12.10 -14.51 -3.37
C ALA A 289 -12.42 -15.11 -4.75
#